data_AF-A0A0B6ZMX8-F1
#
_entry.id   AF-A0A0B6ZMX8-F1
#
_cell.length_a   1.000
_cell.length_b   1.000
_cell.length_c   1.000
_cell.angle_alpha   90.00
_cell.angle_beta   90.00
_cell.angle_gamma   90.00
#
_symmetry.space_group_name_H-M   'P 1'
#
loop_
_entity.id
_entity.type
_entity.pdbx_description
1 polymer ?
#
loop_
_entity_poly.entity_id
_entity_poly.type
_entity_poly.pdbx_seq_one_letter_code
_entity_poly.pdbx_strand_id
1 'polypeptide(L)'
;SPCLQQCYHLLNKTGRSVAITINVLDGELRDAECIYYLVVRALHTIQVDMTIHIDTKMAILTSFDKLILDRTWKYTESKDEHAIVLENFPIISQALHELP
;
A
#
# COMPACT_ATOMS: atom_id res chain seq x y z
N SER A 1 2.04 -4.98 -15.93
CA SER A 1 0.72 -5.48 -15.49
C SER A 1 -0.25 -4.31 -15.28
N PRO A 2 -1.57 -4.48 -15.52
CA PRO A 2 -2.59 -3.49 -15.14
C PRO A 2 -2.56 -3.11 -13.65
N CYS A 3 -2.28 -4.07 -12.76
CA CYS A 3 -2.18 -3.82 -11.32
C CYS A 3 -0.97 -2.95 -10.97
N LEU A 4 0.18 -3.21 -11.61
CA LEU A 4 1.38 -2.40 -11.45
C LEU A 4 1.19 -0.96 -11.94
N GLN A 5 0.48 -0.75 -13.06
CA GLN A 5 0.14 0.61 -13.54
C GLN A 5 -0.72 1.38 -12.53
N GLN A 6 -1.69 0.71 -11.89
CA GLN A 6 -2.48 1.28 -10.81
C GLN A 6 -1.62 1.57 -9.57
N CYS A 7 -0.64 0.73 -9.24
CA CYS A 7 0.31 1.00 -8.15
C CYS A 7 1.08 2.30 -8.40
N TYR A 8 1.59 2.53 -9.62
CA TYR A 8 2.24 3.81 -9.95
C TYR A 8 1.28 5.01 -9.85
N HIS A 9 -0.01 4.83 -10.15
CA HIS A 9 -1.00 5.87 -9.92
C HIS A 9 -1.16 6.20 -8.42
N LEU A 10 -1.26 5.16 -7.58
CA LEU A 10 -1.35 5.31 -6.11
C LEU A 10 -0.08 5.94 -5.53
N LEU A 11 1.11 5.56 -6.02
CA LEU A 11 2.40 6.12 -5.62
C LEU A 11 2.43 7.63 -5.86
N ASN A 12 2.02 8.08 -7.06
CA ASN A 12 1.97 9.50 -7.41
C ASN A 12 0.96 10.28 -6.55
N LYS A 13 -0.15 9.66 -6.14
CA LYS A 13 -1.15 10.30 -5.26
C LYS A 13 -0.71 10.42 -3.81
N THR A 14 0.07 9.48 -3.31
CA THR A 14 0.36 9.34 -1.87
C THR A 14 1.81 9.61 -1.49
N GLY A 15 2.67 9.92 -2.46
CA GLY A 15 4.10 10.09 -2.21
C GLY A 15 4.83 10.79 -3.34
N ARG A 16 4.43 12.02 -3.70
CA ARG A 16 4.98 12.73 -4.87
C ARG A 16 6.52 12.82 -4.90
N SER A 17 7.16 13.13 -3.77
CA SER A 17 8.63 13.19 -3.67
C SER A 17 9.27 11.81 -3.79
N VAL A 18 8.66 10.80 -3.18
CA VAL A 18 9.11 9.40 -3.26
C VAL A 18 8.94 8.86 -4.68
N ALA A 19 7.84 9.20 -5.35
CA ALA A 19 7.57 8.83 -6.73
C ALA A 19 8.67 9.32 -7.68
N ILE A 20 9.14 10.56 -7.49
CA ILE A 20 10.26 11.09 -8.28
C ILE A 20 11.52 10.24 -8.06
N THR A 21 11.81 9.90 -6.80
CA THR A 21 13.01 9.11 -6.45
C THR A 21 12.93 7.69 -7.00
N ILE A 22 11.79 7.02 -6.83
CA ILE A 22 11.56 5.66 -7.34
C ILE A 22 11.67 5.64 -8.86
N ASN A 23 11.12 6.64 -9.57
CA ASN A 23 11.17 6.67 -11.05
C ASN A 23 12.60 6.78 -11.63
N VAL A 24 13.61 7.12 -10.84
CA VAL A 24 15.03 7.11 -11.25
C VAL A 24 15.61 5.69 -11.25
N LEU A 25 14.99 4.75 -10.53
CA LEU A 25 15.41 3.35 -10.49
C LEU A 25 15.06 2.63 -11.79
N ASP A 26 15.84 1.60 -12.11
CA ASP A 26 15.68 0.82 -13.33
C ASP A 26 14.91 -0.49 -13.09
N GLY A 27 14.14 -0.88 -14.11
CA GLY A 27 13.57 -2.21 -14.26
C GLY A 27 12.82 -2.74 -13.04
N GLU A 28 13.16 -3.97 -12.63
CA GLU A 28 12.50 -4.70 -11.54
C GLU A 28 12.67 -4.02 -10.18
N LEU A 29 13.79 -3.33 -9.94
CA LEU A 29 14.01 -2.63 -8.68
C LEU A 29 13.02 -1.48 -8.49
N ARG A 30 12.70 -0.77 -9.58
CA ARG A 30 11.68 0.28 -9.55
C ARG A 30 10.31 -0.25 -9.17
N ASP A 31 9.93 -1.40 -9.74
CA ASP A 31 8.64 -2.04 -9.48
C ASP A 31 8.56 -2.55 -8.04
N ALA A 32 9.64 -3.18 -7.55
CA ALA A 32 9.75 -3.64 -6.17
C ALA A 32 9.65 -2.49 -5.16
N GLU A 33 10.38 -1.39 -5.39
CA GLU A 33 10.34 -0.20 -4.52
C GLU A 33 8.98 0.50 -4.55
N CYS A 34 8.31 0.55 -5.71
CA CYS A 34 6.93 1.07 -5.82
C CYS A 34 5.96 0.28 -4.92
N ILE A 35 6.01 -1.05 -4.99
CA ILE A 35 5.14 -1.92 -4.19
C ILE A 35 5.51 -1.85 -2.71
N TYR A 36 6.80 -1.88 -2.38
CA TYR A 36 7.30 -1.75 -1.01
C TYR A 36 6.81 -0.45 -0.37
N TYR A 37 6.95 0.68 -1.06
CA TYR A 37 6.46 1.97 -0.58
C TYR A 37 4.95 1.93 -0.27
N LEU A 38 4.14 1.36 -1.16
CA LEU A 38 2.69 1.31 -0.99
C LEU A 38 2.26 0.40 0.18
N VAL A 39 2.96 -0.72 0.39
CA VAL A 39 2.74 -1.60 1.55
C VAL A 39 3.06 -0.86 2.86
N VAL A 40 4.21 -0.20 2.93
CA VAL A 40 4.59 0.59 4.12
C VAL A 40 3.65 1.78 4.32
N ARG A 41 3.22 2.43 3.23
CA ARG A 41 2.25 3.53 3.27
C ARG A 41 0.93 3.05 3.87
N ALA A 42 0.40 1.90 3.45
CA ALA A 42 -0.82 1.33 4.00
C ALA A 42 -0.68 1.02 5.51
N LEU A 43 0.43 0.41 5.93
CA LEU A 43 0.71 0.16 7.35
C LEU A 43 0.73 1.46 8.16
N HIS A 44 1.45 2.46 7.65
CA HIS A 44 1.55 3.78 8.28
C HIS A 44 0.18 4.46 8.40
N THR A 45 -0.65 4.41 7.34
CA THR A 45 -2.02 4.94 7.35
C THR A 45 -2.86 4.35 8.48
N ILE A 46 -2.84 3.02 8.68
CA ILE A 46 -3.54 2.38 9.82
C ILE A 46 -2.97 2.84 11.16
N GLN A 47 -1.64 2.93 11.27
CA GLN A 47 -0.98 3.29 12.53
C GLN A 47 -1.36 4.70 12.99
N VAL A 48 -1.32 5.69 12.08
CA VAL A 48 -1.50 7.11 12.42
C VAL A 48 -2.96 7.55 12.44
N ASP A 49 -3.88 6.80 11.84
CA ASP A 49 -5.30 7.14 11.84
C ASP A 49 -5.90 6.97 13.24
N MET A 50 -6.11 8.09 13.95
CA MET A 50 -6.65 8.13 15.31
C MET A 50 -8.16 7.87 15.35
N THR A 51 -8.84 7.76 14.20
CA THR A 51 -10.28 7.45 14.13
C THR A 51 -10.57 5.96 14.20
N ILE A 52 -9.57 5.11 13.96
CA ILE A 52 -9.68 3.65 14.05
C ILE A 52 -9.64 3.23 15.51
N HIS A 53 -10.65 2.46 15.96
CA HIS A 53 -10.69 1.91 17.32
C HIS A 53 -9.43 1.08 17.62
N ILE A 54 -8.91 1.20 18.84
CA ILE A 54 -7.62 0.61 19.22
C ILE A 54 -7.58 -0.90 18.99
N ASP A 55 -8.66 -1.62 19.31
CA ASP A 55 -8.71 -3.08 19.12
C ASP A 55 -8.65 -3.48 17.65
N THR A 56 -9.38 -2.77 16.78
CA THR A 56 -9.34 -2.96 15.32
C THR A 56 -7.95 -2.66 14.78
N LYS A 57 -7.36 -1.53 15.21
CA LYS A 57 -6.02 -1.12 14.82
C LYS A 57 -5.00 -2.18 15.20
N MET A 58 -5.01 -2.64 16.45
CA MET A 58 -4.09 -3.66 16.95
C MET A 58 -4.24 -5.00 16.21
N ALA A 59 -5.48 -5.41 15.91
CA ALA A 59 -5.73 -6.63 15.14
C ALA A 59 -5.14 -6.55 13.73
N ILE A 60 -5.31 -5.42 13.04
CA ILE A 60 -4.75 -5.20 11.70
C ILE A 60 -3.22 -5.16 11.77
N LEU A 61 -2.64 -4.32 12.64
CA LEU A 61 -1.19 -4.13 12.74
C LEU A 61 -0.46 -5.44 13.07
N THR A 62 -1.02 -6.26 13.98
CA THR A 62 -0.41 -7.53 14.39
C THR A 62 -0.52 -8.62 13.32
N SER A 63 -1.48 -8.50 12.40
CA SER A 63 -1.74 -9.49 11.34
C SER A 63 -1.27 -9.02 9.96
N PHE A 64 -0.65 -7.83 9.87
CA PHE A 64 -0.43 -7.16 8.60
C PHE A 64 0.46 -7.96 7.64
N ASP A 65 1.43 -8.72 8.17
CA ASP A 65 2.25 -9.67 7.42
C ASP A 65 1.43 -10.67 6.60
N LYS A 66 0.32 -11.15 7.17
CA LYS A 66 -0.62 -12.07 6.50
C LYS A 66 -1.55 -11.33 5.56
N LEU A 67 -2.02 -10.14 5.97
CA LEU A 67 -2.94 -9.32 5.17
C LEU A 67 -2.29 -8.82 3.87
N ILE A 68 -0.98 -8.56 3.87
CA ILE A 68 -0.22 -8.22 2.66
C ILE A 68 -0.39 -9.28 1.56
N LEU A 69 -0.50 -10.56 1.95
CA LEU A 69 -0.64 -11.69 1.03
C LEU A 69 -2.11 -12.00 0.66
N ASP A 70 -3.08 -11.43 1.36
CA ASP A 70 -4.49 -11.60 1.04
C ASP A 70 -4.92 -10.62 -0.08
N ARG A 71 -5.10 -11.17 -1.28
CA ARG A 71 -5.51 -10.41 -2.49
C ARG A 71 -6.92 -9.84 -2.42
N THR A 72 -7.69 -10.18 -1.39
CA THR A 72 -9.05 -9.66 -1.20
C THR A 72 -9.13 -8.64 -0.08
N TRP A 73 -8.10 -8.56 0.76
CA TRP A 73 -8.11 -7.68 1.92
C TRP A 73 -8.06 -6.21 1.50
N LYS A 74 -8.93 -5.42 2.14
CA LYS A 74 -8.98 -3.97 2.04
C LYS A 74 -9.56 -3.41 3.33
N TYR A 75 -9.32 -2.13 3.58
CA TYR A 75 -9.89 -1.41 4.72
C TYR A 75 -10.51 -0.09 4.27
N THR A 76 -11.80 0.09 4.53
CA THR A 76 -12.61 1.21 3.99
C THR A 76 -13.12 2.17 5.07
N GLU A 77 -12.72 1.96 6.33
CA GLU A 77 -13.20 2.76 7.46
C GLU A 77 -12.24 3.88 7.86
N SER A 78 -11.02 3.90 7.28
CA SER A 78 -10.01 4.93 7.56
C SER A 78 -10.50 6.32 7.11
N LYS A 79 -10.14 7.34 7.88
CA LYS A 79 -10.38 8.76 7.57
C LYS A 79 -9.10 9.53 7.25
N ASP A 80 -7.97 8.85 7.20
CA ASP A 80 -6.69 9.43 6.80
C ASP A 80 -6.71 9.88 5.33
N GLU A 81 -5.94 10.91 5.01
CA GLU A 81 -5.83 11.44 3.64
C GLU A 81 -5.32 10.39 2.63
N HIS A 82 -4.59 9.38 3.11
CA HIS A 82 -4.06 8.28 2.29
C HIS A 82 -4.94 7.03 2.31
N ALA A 83 -6.18 7.07 2.81
CA ALA A 83 -7.08 5.91 2.88
C ALA A 83 -7.24 5.15 1.54
N ILE A 84 -7.05 5.85 0.41
CA ILE A 84 -7.09 5.26 -0.93
C ILE A 84 -6.15 4.06 -1.12
N VAL A 85 -5.00 3.99 -0.41
CA VAL A 85 -4.11 2.82 -0.50
C VAL A 85 -4.67 1.60 0.22
N LEU A 86 -5.47 1.82 1.27
CA LEU A 86 -6.14 0.75 2.03
C LEU A 86 -7.36 0.22 1.28
N GLU A 87 -8.12 1.11 0.64
CA GLU A 87 -9.29 0.76 -0.17
C GLU A 87 -8.91 -0.05 -1.42
N ASN A 88 -7.75 0.27 -2.01
CA ASN A 88 -7.22 -0.36 -3.23
C ASN A 88 -6.10 -1.38 -2.93
N PHE A 89 -5.95 -1.80 -1.68
CA PHE A 89 -4.92 -2.76 -1.28
C PHE A 89 -4.93 -4.09 -2.05
N PRO A 90 -6.08 -4.64 -2.50
CA PRO A 90 -6.12 -5.81 -3.40
C PRO A 90 -5.23 -5.68 -4.64
N ILE A 91 -5.15 -4.47 -5.21
CA ILE A 91 -4.33 -4.18 -6.38
C ILE A 91 -2.84 -4.25 -6.03
N ILE A 92 -2.47 -3.71 -4.87
CA ILE A 92 -1.09 -3.72 -4.35
C ILE A 92 -0.66 -5.16 -4.07
N SER A 93 -1.52 -5.93 -3.37
CA SER A 93 -1.26 -7.34 -3.08
C SER A 93 -1.15 -8.18 -4.36
N GLN A 94 -2.03 -7.97 -5.34
CA GLN A 94 -1.93 -8.67 -6.63
C GLN A 94 -0.64 -8.31 -7.37
N ALA A 95 -0.22 -7.05 -7.38
CA ALA A 95 1.05 -6.65 -7.99
C ALA A 95 2.27 -7.24 -7.26
N LEU A 96 2.22 -7.36 -5.92
CA LEU A 96 3.26 -8.04 -5.15
C LEU A 96 3.44 -9.50 -5.57
N HIS A 97 2.35 -10.21 -5.85
CA HIS A 97 2.42 -11.60 -6.33
C HIS A 97 2.92 -11.75 -7.78
N GLU A 98 2.97 -10.65 -8.54
CA GLU A 98 3.46 -10.63 -9.92
C GLU A 98 4.95 -10.25 -9.99
N LEU A 99 5.56 -9.84 -8.88
CA LEU A 99 7.00 -9.64 -8.81
C LEU A 99 7.74 -10.98 -8.94
N PRO A 100 8.93 -10.98 -9.59
CA PRO A 100 9.73 -12.19 -9.80
C PRO A 100 10.32 -12.77 -8.50
#